data_AF-A0A9X3PX97-F1
#
_entry.id   AF-A0A9X3PX97-F1
#
_cell.length_a   1.000
_cell.length_b   1.000
_cell.length_c   1.000
_cell.angle_alpha   90.00
_cell.angle_beta   90.00
_cell.angle_gamma   90.00
#
_symmetry.space_group_name_H-M   'P 1'
#
loop_
_entity.id
_entity.type
_entity.pdbx_description
1 polymer ?
#
loop_
_entity_poly.entity_id
_entity_poly.type
_entity_poly.pdbx_seq_one_letter_code
_entity_poly.pdbx_strand_id
1 'polypeptide(L)' 'AIVGKNAFAHEAGIHQHGVIMDASTYEIMTPQSIGKTQSDLVLGKHSGRHAYRKRLEELGFKLDDEALGEAF' A
#
# COMPACT_ATOMS: atom_id res chain seq x y z
N ALA A 1 -0.73 14.15 -13.60
CA ALA A 1 -2.14 13.72 -13.63
C ALA A 1 -2.73 13.93 -12.24
N ILE A 2 -3.87 14.60 -12.10
CA ILE A 2 -4.43 15.00 -10.78
C ILE A 2 -5.54 14.04 -10.34
N VAL A 3 -6.48 13.71 -11.23
CA VAL A 3 -7.69 12.90 -10.90
C VAL A 3 -7.60 11.43 -11.35
N GLY A 4 -6.39 10.94 -11.65
CA GLY A 4 -6.20 9.58 -12.13
C GLY A 4 -6.56 8.52 -11.08
N LYS A 5 -6.96 7.32 -11.53
CA LYS A 5 -7.23 6.17 -10.65
C LYS A 5 -6.08 5.92 -9.65
N ASN A 6 -4.83 6.13 -10.07
CA ASN A 6 -3.65 5.86 -9.25
C ASN A 6 -3.02 7.13 -8.64
N ALA A 7 -3.69 8.28 -8.66
CA ALA A 7 -3.11 9.56 -8.21
C ALA A 7 -2.67 9.59 -6.73
N PHE A 8 -3.17 8.64 -5.92
CA PHE A 8 -2.89 8.48 -4.49
C PHE A 8 -2.60 7.00 -4.17
N ALA A 9 -2.02 6.27 -5.13
CA ALA A 9 -1.68 4.87 -4.98
C ALA A 9 -0.19 4.72 -4.61
N HIS A 10 0.10 4.03 -3.52
CA HIS A 10 1.46 3.83 -3.00
C HIS A 10 1.79 2.34 -2.95
N GLU A 11 2.79 1.92 -3.74
CA GLU A 11 3.16 0.50 -3.86
C GLU A 11 4.43 0.14 -3.07
N ALA A 12 5.45 0.99 -3.13
CA ALA A 12 6.73 0.71 -2.48
C ALA A 12 6.58 0.68 -0.95
N GLY A 13 7.11 -0.34 -0.30
CA GLY A 13 6.94 -0.55 1.14
C GLY A 13 7.40 0.65 1.98
N ILE A 14 8.49 1.32 1.56
CA ILE A 14 8.95 2.56 2.21
C ILE A 14 7.98 3.74 2.04
N HIS A 15 7.31 3.84 0.89
CA HIS A 15 6.31 4.89 0.65
C HIS A 15 5.06 4.61 1.46
N GLN A 16 4.60 3.36 1.49
CA GLN A 16 3.48 2.93 2.32
C GLN A 16 3.75 3.23 3.80
N HIS A 17 4.95 2.90 4.28
CA HIS A 17 5.36 3.21 5.65
C HIS A 17 5.35 4.72 5.91
N GLY A 18 5.92 5.52 5.02
CA GLY A 18 5.90 6.98 5.13
C GLY A 18 4.48 7.54 5.19
N VAL A 19 3.57 7.08 4.33
CA VAL A 19 2.17 7.52 4.30
C VAL A 19 1.40 7.12 5.56
N ILE A 20 1.67 5.93 6.12
CA ILE A 20 1.05 5.46 7.37
C ILE A 20 1.51 6.31 8.56
N MET A 21 2.78 6.72 8.59
CA MET A 21 3.35 7.53 9.67
C MET A 21 2.94 9.00 9.55
N ASP A 22 3.07 9.58 8.36
CA ASP A 22 2.66 10.94 8.02
C ASP A 22 2.42 11.04 6.51
N ALA A 23 1.15 11.12 6.12
CA ALA A 23 0.73 11.21 4.73
C ALA A 23 1.44 12.34 3.96
N SER A 24 1.75 13.46 4.61
CA SER A 24 2.40 14.62 3.96
C SER A 24 3.80 14.31 3.41
N THR A 25 4.43 13.22 3.89
CA THR A 25 5.73 12.74 3.40
C THR A 25 5.70 12.42 1.91
N TYR A 26 4.58 11.89 1.41
CA TYR A 26 4.42 11.47 0.00
C TYR A 26 3.15 12.00 -0.66
N GLU A 27 2.30 12.71 0.06
CA GLU A 27 1.06 13.32 -0.43
C GLU A 27 1.10 14.83 -0.24
N ILE A 28 1.45 15.56 -1.30
CA ILE A 28 1.52 17.04 -1.29
C ILE A 28 0.15 17.71 -1.07
N MET A 29 -0.93 16.97 -1.29
CA MET A 29 -2.31 17.38 -1.08
C MET A 29 -3.11 16.16 -0.64
N THR A 30 -4.35 16.35 -0.21
CA THR A 30 -5.17 15.24 0.29
C THR A 30 -5.98 14.57 -0.84
N PRO A 31 -6.27 13.26 -0.76
CA PRO A 31 -7.18 12.59 -1.69
C PRO A 31 -8.55 13.27 -1.77
N GLN A 32 -9.04 13.79 -0.64
CA GLN A 32 -10.35 14.43 -0.53
C GLN A 32 -10.44 15.73 -1.32
N SER A 33 -9.32 16.44 -1.50
CA SER A 33 -9.27 17.67 -2.29
C SER A 33 -9.66 17.47 -3.77
N ILE A 34 -9.61 16.22 -4.25
CA ILE A 34 -9.99 15.84 -5.61
C ILE A 34 -11.19 14.87 -5.66
N GLY A 35 -11.91 14.72 -4.54
CA GLY A 35 -13.09 13.84 -4.45
C GLY A 35 -12.78 12.35 -4.23
N LYS A 36 -11.54 11.97 -3.87
CA LYS A 36 -11.24 10.62 -3.39
C LYS A 36 -11.45 10.53 -1.89
N THR A 37 -11.95 9.39 -1.42
CA THR A 37 -12.19 9.20 0.03
C THR A 37 -10.91 8.93 0.81
N GLN A 38 -9.93 8.25 0.20
CA GLN A 38 -8.67 7.87 0.82
C GLN A 38 -7.61 7.51 -0.22
N SER A 39 -6.39 7.27 0.25
CA SER A 39 -5.26 6.76 -0.52
C SER A 39 -5.30 5.24 -0.64
N ASP A 40 -4.71 4.71 -1.71
CA ASP A 40 -4.68 3.28 -1.99
C ASP A 40 -3.29 2.71 -1.67
N LEU A 41 -3.20 1.78 -0.72
CA LEU A 41 -1.97 1.02 -0.48
C LEU A 41 -1.97 -0.21 -1.40
N VAL A 42 -1.20 -0.15 -2.48
CA VAL A 42 -1.17 -1.18 -3.51
C VAL A 42 -0.16 -2.25 -3.13
N LEU A 43 -0.60 -3.51 -3.10
CA LEU A 43 0.29 -4.64 -2.91
C LEU A 43 0.93 -5.03 -4.25
N GLY A 44 2.25 -4.94 -4.33
CA GLY A 44 3.05 -5.34 -5.49
C GLY A 44 4.44 -5.80 -5.09
N LYS A 45 5.30 -6.08 -6.09
CA LYS A 45 6.65 -6.63 -5.87
C LYS A 45 7.54 -5.74 -5.00
N HIS A 46 7.21 -4.45 -4.90
CA HIS A 46 7.95 -3.47 -4.12
C HIS A 46 7.40 -3.23 -2.71
N SER A 47 6.25 -3.82 -2.34
CA SER A 47 5.63 -3.63 -1.03
C SER A 47 6.40 -4.34 0.09
N GLY A 48 7.21 -5.34 -0.27
CA GLY A 48 8.00 -6.14 0.67
C GLY A 48 7.19 -7.23 1.37
N ARG A 49 7.89 -8.23 1.91
CA ARG A 49 7.29 -9.44 2.49
C ARG A 49 6.35 -9.16 3.67
N HIS A 50 6.62 -8.11 4.45
CA HIS A 50 5.81 -7.80 5.63
C HIS A 50 4.42 -7.26 5.26
N ALA A 51 4.36 -6.33 4.30
CA ALA A 51 3.09 -5.84 3.76
C ALA A 51 2.31 -6.96 3.06
N TYR A 52 3.02 -7.85 2.35
CA TYR A 52 2.44 -9.03 1.71
C TYR A 52 1.77 -9.97 2.70
N ARG A 53 2.48 -10.37 3.78
CA ARG A 53 1.93 -11.23 4.84
C ARG A 53 0.69 -10.59 5.47
N LYS A 54 0.79 -9.33 5.90
CA LYS A 54 -0.34 -8.63 6.54
C LYS A 54 -1.57 -8.60 5.65
N ARG A 55 -1.40 -8.34 4.35
CA ARG A 55 -2.52 -8.30 3.40
C ARG A 55 -3.17 -9.67 3.21
N LEU A 56 -2.37 -10.73 3.15
CA LEU A 56 -2.89 -12.10 3.11
C LEU A 56 -3.68 -12.44 4.38
N GLU A 57 -3.19 -12.04 5.55
CA GLU A 57 -3.90 -12.23 6.83
C GLU A 57 -5.24 -11.48 6.86
N GLU A 58 -5.30 -10.23 6.36
CA GLU A 58 -6.55 -9.46 6.22
C GLU A 58 -7.56 -10.12 5.27
N LEU A 59 -7.06 -10.86 4.27
CA LEU A 59 -7.88 -11.65 3.34
C LEU A 59 -8.26 -13.02 3.91
N GLY A 60 -7.79 -13.37 5.12
CA GLY A 60 -8.07 -14.63 5.79
C GLY A 60 -7.09 -15.77 5.46
N PHE A 61 -6.02 -15.49 4.73
CA PHE A 61 -4.97 -16.46 4.43
C PHE A 61 -3.87 -16.40 5.49
N LYS A 62 -3.53 -17.56 6.06
CA LYS A 62 -2.34 -17.72 6.90
C LYS A 62 -1.36 -18.61 6.15
N LEU A 63 -0.26 -18.02 5.72
CA LEU A 63 0.87 -18.74 5.13
C LEU A 63 1.99 -18.81 6.17
N ASP A 64 2.68 -19.95 6.19
CA ASP A 64 3.97 -20.04 6.85
C ASP A 64 5.06 -19.33 6.02
N ASP A 65 6.28 -19.25 6.57
CA ASP A 65 7.37 -18.50 5.93
C ASP A 65 7.84 -19.12 4.61
N GLU A 66 7.68 -20.44 4.45
CA GLU A 66 8.06 -21.16 3.23
C GLU A 66 7.04 -20.89 2.12
N ALA A 67 5.75 -21.08 2.39
CA ALA A 67 4.67 -20.78 1.46
C ALA A 67 4.58 -19.29 1.13
N LEU A 68 4.87 -18.41 2.10
CA LEU A 68 4.98 -16.97 1.84
C LEU A 68 6.17 -16.65 0.92
N GLY A 69 7.28 -17.39 1.06
CA GLY A 69 8.46 -17.26 0.21
C GLY A 69 8.21 -17.69 -1.23
N GLU A 70 7.45 -18.76 -1.44
CA GLU A 70 7.03 -19.22 -2.77
C GLU A 70 5.98 -18.29 -3.41
N ALA A 71 5.07 -17.73 -2.60
CA ALA A 71 3.99 -16.89 -3.07
C ALA A 71 4.39 -15.43 -3.37
N PHE A 72 5.62 -15.01 -3.01
CA PHE A 72 6.11 -13.64 -3.16
C PHE A 72 7.06 -13.50 -4.36
#